data_AF-S4PI44-F1
#
_entry.id   AF-S4PI44-F1
#
_cell.length_a   1.000
_cell.length_b   1.000
_cell.length_c   1.000
_cell.angle_alpha   90.00
_cell.angle_beta   90.00
_cell.angle_gamma   90.00
#
_symmetry.space_group_name_H-M   'P 1'
#
loop_
_entity.id
_entity.type
_entity.pdbx_description
1 polymer ?
#
loop_
_entity_poly.entity_id
_entity_poly.type
_entity_poly.pdbx_seq_one_letter_code
_entity_poly.pdbx_strand_id
1 'polypeptide(L)' 'AEIEGCYIAELDTVIPFGKSAPSKSSCMEYSCGKTLVQFVSCGAIAAAPPCYVVEDKTKPYPACCRTIRCDNRH' A
#
# COMPACT_ATOMS: atom_id res chain seq x y z
N ALA A 1 -12.55 -19.92 16.88
CA ALA A 1 -13.42 -19.42 15.81
C ALA A 1 -12.61 -19.45 14.54
N GLU A 2 -13.12 -20.09 13.49
CA GLU A 2 -12.46 -20.05 12.18
C GLU A 2 -12.71 -18.69 11.53
N ILE A 3 -11.69 -18.12 10.90
CA ILE A 3 -11.77 -16.83 10.21
C ILE A 3 -11.81 -17.14 8.71
N GLU A 4 -12.93 -16.87 8.06
CA GLU A 4 -13.05 -16.98 6.62
C GLU A 4 -12.43 -15.76 5.93
N GLY A 5 -11.66 -16.00 4.87
CA GLY A 5 -10.99 -14.93 4.16
C GLY A 5 -9.94 -15.43 3.17
N CYS A 6 -9.00 -14.55 2.86
CA CYS A 6 -7.96 -14.78 1.87
C CYS A 6 -6.64 -15.09 2.59
N TYR A 7 -6.12 -16.30 2.42
CA TYR A 7 -4.77 -16.62 2.90
C TYR A 7 -3.72 -15.97 2.01
N ILE A 8 -2.83 -15.17 2.61
CA ILE A 8 -1.72 -14.52 1.92
C ILE A 8 -0.41 -15.13 2.42
N ALA A 9 0.26 -15.89 1.55
CA ALA A 9 1.48 -16.63 1.89
C ALA A 9 2.62 -15.72 2.41
N GLU A 10 2.77 -14.50 1.86
CA GLU A 10 3.78 -13.55 2.34
C GLU A 10 3.54 -13.15 3.82
N LEU A 11 2.28 -13.01 4.19
CA LEU A 11 1.90 -12.59 5.54
C LEU A 11 1.85 -13.77 6.51
N ASP A 12 1.72 -14.99 5.97
CA ASP A 12 1.38 -16.22 6.67
C ASP A 12 0.12 -16.04 7.54
N THR A 13 -0.91 -15.44 6.95
CA THR A 13 -2.14 -15.13 7.67
C THR A 13 -3.36 -15.05 6.74
N VAL A 14 -4.54 -15.16 7.34
CA VAL A 14 -5.83 -14.99 6.65
C VAL A 14 -6.31 -13.56 6.87
N ILE A 15 -6.50 -12.82 5.77
CA ILE A 15 -7.17 -11.52 5.79
C ILE A 15 -8.68 -11.77 5.72
N PRO A 16 -9.48 -11.31 6.69
CA PRO A 16 -10.94 -11.47 6.64
C PRO A 16 -11.54 -10.80 5.42
N PHE A 17 -12.67 -11.32 4.92
CA PHE A 17 -13.39 -10.66 3.83
C PHE A 17 -13.75 -9.20 4.14
N GLY A 18 -13.54 -8.33 3.16
CA GLY A 18 -13.76 -6.88 3.27
C GLY A 18 -12.67 -6.13 4.04
N LYS A 19 -11.56 -6.80 4.39
CA LYS A 19 -10.39 -6.18 5.03
C LYS A 19 -9.18 -6.17 4.10
N SER A 20 -8.20 -5.35 4.47
CA SER A 20 -6.90 -5.30 3.82
C SER A 20 -5.75 -5.42 4.82
N ALA A 21 -4.57 -5.76 4.32
CA ALA A 21 -3.33 -5.77 5.08
C ALA A 21 -2.14 -5.33 4.19
N PRO A 22 -1.19 -4.55 4.73
CA PRO A 22 -0.01 -4.13 3.97
C PRO A 22 0.93 -5.31 3.72
N SER A 23 1.62 -5.30 2.58
CA SER A 23 2.72 -6.22 2.28
C SER A 23 3.91 -5.97 3.22
N LYS A 24 4.70 -7.02 3.50
CA LYS A 24 5.92 -6.93 4.32
C LYS A 24 7.14 -6.53 3.49
N SER A 25 7.10 -6.78 2.18
CA SER A 25 8.23 -6.61 1.26
C SER A 25 8.04 -5.50 0.23
N SER A 26 6.79 -5.10 -0.03
CA SER A 26 6.44 -4.16 -1.10
C SER A 26 5.55 -3.03 -0.59
N CYS A 27 5.65 -1.84 -1.21
CA CYS A 27 4.73 -0.74 -0.90
C CYS A 27 3.38 -0.94 -1.61
N MET A 28 2.58 -1.85 -1.06
CA MET A 28 1.24 -2.21 -1.52
C MET A 28 0.43 -2.79 -0.36
N GLU A 29 -0.87 -2.97 -0.58
CA GLU A 29 -1.73 -3.76 0.30
C GLU A 29 -2.48 -4.85 -0.46
N TYR A 30 -2.80 -5.92 0.28
CA TYR A 30 -3.72 -6.96 -0.15
C TYR A 30 -5.12 -6.59 0.32
N SER A 31 -6.08 -6.47 -0.58
CA SER A 31 -7.51 -6.29 -0.25
C SER A 31 -8.26 -7.59 -0.54
N CYS A 32 -8.85 -8.19 0.50
CA CYS A 32 -9.54 -9.47 0.42
C CYS A 32 -11.04 -9.26 0.14
N GLY A 33 -11.46 -9.57 -1.09
CA GLY A 33 -12.87 -9.66 -1.47
C GLY A 33 -13.39 -11.10 -1.37
N LYS A 34 -14.72 -11.27 -1.45
CA LYS A 34 -15.34 -12.61 -1.42
C LYS A 34 -15.02 -13.48 -2.65
N THR A 35 -14.75 -12.84 -3.78
CA THR A 35 -14.55 -13.53 -5.07
C THR A 35 -13.13 -13.38 -5.63
N LEU A 36 -12.36 -12.40 -5.14
CA LEU A 36 -11.02 -12.09 -5.62
C LEU A 36 -10.19 -11.40 -4.53
N VAL A 37 -8.87 -11.47 -4.69
CA VAL A 37 -7.89 -10.69 -3.94
C VAL A 37 -7.34 -9.60 -4.84
N GLN A 38 -7.35 -8.35 -4.38
CA GLN A 38 -6.74 -7.23 -5.09
C GLN A 38 -5.37 -6.92 -4.48
N PHE A 39 -4.41 -6.61 -5.36
CA PHE A 39 -3.08 -6.16 -5.01
C PHE A 39 -3.05 -4.67 -5.34
N VAL A 40 -3.14 -3.82 -4.31
CA VAL A 40 -3.31 -2.37 -4.47
C VAL A 40 -1.96 -1.70 -4.27
N SER A 41 -1.39 -1.16 -5.34
CA SER A 41 -0.10 -0.45 -5.32
C SER A 41 -0.30 1.07 -5.39
N CYS A 42 0.78 1.81 -5.17
CA CYS A 42 0.77 3.27 -5.27
C CYS A 42 0.45 3.74 -6.69
N GLY A 43 -0.33 4.82 -6.79
CA GLY A 43 -0.57 5.51 -8.06
C GLY A 43 0.71 6.11 -8.65
N ALA A 44 0.75 6.20 -9.97
CA ALA A 44 1.84 6.89 -10.67
C ALA A 44 1.74 8.41 -10.43
N ILE A 45 2.87 9.03 -10.08
CA ILE A 45 2.98 10.48 -9.92
C ILE A 45 4.24 11.00 -10.63
N ALA A 46 4.18 12.24 -11.07
CA ALA A 46 5.32 12.97 -11.62
C ALA A 46 5.35 14.39 -11.03
N ALA A 47 6.55 14.90 -10.80
CA ALA A 47 6.76 16.27 -10.34
C ALA A 47 7.67 17.01 -11.32
N ALA A 48 7.49 18.32 -11.41
CA ALA A 48 8.39 19.23 -12.12
C ALA A 48 9.00 20.22 -11.11
N PRO A 49 10.21 20.76 -11.37
CA PRO A 49 10.80 21.79 -10.52
C PRO A 49 9.86 22.96 -10.26
N PRO A 50 9.82 23.55 -9.05
CA PRO A 50 10.68 23.30 -7.89
C PRO A 50 10.21 22.13 -7.00
N CYS A 51 9.25 21.32 -7.46
CA CYS A 51 8.76 20.17 -6.71
C CYS A 51 9.57 18.90 -7.04
N TYR A 52 9.66 18.00 -6.06
CA TYR A 52 10.32 16.71 -6.18
C TYR A 52 9.48 15.61 -5.54
N VAL A 53 9.73 14.39 -5.99
CA VAL A 53 9.08 13.19 -5.44
C VAL A 53 9.85 12.73 -4.21
N VAL A 54 9.14 12.48 -3.12
CA VAL A 54 9.69 11.87 -1.90
C VAL A 54 8.99 10.55 -1.60
N GLU A 55 9.69 9.61 -0.99
CA GLU A 55 9.18 8.28 -0.65
C GLU A 55 9.78 7.85 0.70
N ASP A 56 8.97 7.19 1.54
CA ASP A 56 9.42 6.64 2.83
C ASP A 56 9.08 5.15 2.91
N LYS A 57 9.99 4.32 2.37
CA LYS A 57 9.80 2.86 2.29
C LYS A 57 9.83 2.15 3.64
N THR A 58 10.08 2.86 4.75
CA THR A 58 10.05 2.27 6.09
C THR A 58 8.64 2.13 6.65
N LYS A 59 7.66 2.82 6.07
CA LYS A 59 6.27 2.82 6.51
C LYS A 59 5.44 1.75 5.79
N PRO A 60 4.31 1.33 6.37
CA PRO A 60 3.35 0.49 5.65
C PRO A 60 2.61 1.29 4.58
N TYR A 61 2.02 0.60 3.60
CA TYR A 61 1.05 1.19 2.69
C TYR A 61 -0.13 1.79 3.47
N PRO A 62 -0.69 2.95 3.05
CA PRO A 62 -0.30 3.79 1.91
C PRO A 62 0.81 4.80 2.23
N ALA A 63 1.32 4.85 3.46
CA ALA A 63 2.26 5.88 3.90
C ALA A 63 3.67 5.73 3.30
N CYS A 64 4.02 4.55 2.78
CA CYS A 64 5.23 4.39 1.97
C CYS A 64 5.12 4.91 0.54
N CYS A 65 3.92 5.25 0.07
CA CYS A 65 3.75 5.71 -1.29
C CYS A 65 4.46 7.04 -1.52
N ARG A 66 4.89 7.22 -2.77
CA ARG A 66 5.53 8.45 -3.21
C ARG A 66 4.56 9.62 -3.08
N THR A 67 5.06 10.75 -2.59
CA THR A 67 4.32 12.01 -2.47
C THR A 67 5.12 13.15 -3.11
N ILE A 68 4.45 14.24 -3.47
CA ILE A 68 5.09 15.42 -4.02
C ILE A 68 5.38 16.40 -2.88
N ARG A 69 6.63 16.85 -2.78
CA ARG A 69 7.04 17.97 -1.94
C ARG A 69 7.48 19.11 -2.84
N CYS A 70 7.08 20.32 -2.52
CA CYS A 70 7.50 21.53 -3.20
C CYS A 70 8.21 22.42 -2.18
N ASP A 71 9.41 22.88 -2.52
CA ASP A 71 10.09 23.88 -1.72
C ASP A 71 9.39 25.23 -1.93
N ASN A 72 8.31 25.46 -1.20
CA ASN A 72 7.74 26.79 -1.10
C ASN A 72 8.70 27.62 -0.26
N ARG A 73 9.54 28.44 -0.92
CA ARG A 73 9.99 29.69 -0.31
C ARG A 73 8.72 30.52 -0.09
N HIS A 74 8.18 30.51 1.13
CA HIS A 74 7.37 31.62 1.61
C HIS A 74 8.31 32.65 2.22
#